data_AF-A0A443RD48-F1
#
_entry.id   AF-A0A443RD48-F1
#
_cell.length_a   1.000
_cell.length_b   1.000
_cell.length_c   1.000
_cell.angle_alpha   90.00
_cell.angle_beta   90.00
_cell.angle_gamma   90.00
#
_symmetry.space_group_name_H-M   'P 1'
#
loop_
_entity.id
_entity.type
_entity.pdbx_description
1 polymer ?
#
loop_
_entity_poly.entity_id
_entity_poly.type
_entity_poly.pdbx_seq_one_letter_code
_entity_poly.pdbx_strand_id
1 'polypeptide(L)'
;MATPRSYNLQEKVQILRDEEKEEEQQRVRQFFRNANDCIEQSKNEKHFAVIHFYGHQYLVKEGDIIIVDKYVPAEMGARIKFEKCLLVGNQNLTLIGRPLLNRDMVHVEGTVVEKTMSHTVLNMIFKKRSSGWRKWYFHRFPLTMFRINEVKICHKLNESQTIIQ
;
A
#
# COMPACT_ATOMS: atom_id res chain seq x y z
N MET A 1 23.91 57.39 29.11
CA MET A 1 23.55 56.05 29.62
C MET A 1 22.90 55.28 28.48
N ALA A 2 23.54 54.22 27.98
CA ALA A 2 22.95 53.38 26.95
C ALA A 2 21.80 52.56 27.57
N THR A 3 20.58 52.71 27.07
CA THR A 3 19.45 51.86 27.46
C THR A 3 19.75 50.41 27.06
N PRO A 4 19.45 49.41 27.90
CA PRO A 4 19.69 48.02 27.55
C PRO A 4 18.87 47.66 26.30
N ARG A 5 19.55 47.03 25.34
CA ARG A 5 18.98 46.56 24.06
C ARG A 5 17.70 45.79 24.37
N SER A 6 16.54 46.31 23.97
CA SER A 6 15.25 45.67 24.21
C SER A 6 15.27 44.26 23.59
N TYR A 7 15.11 43.22 24.40
CA TYR A 7 15.05 41.84 23.93
C TYR A 7 13.84 41.66 22.99
N ASN A 8 14.09 41.38 21.71
CA ASN A 8 13.03 41.04 20.76
C ASN A 8 12.57 39.60 21.02
N LEU A 9 11.53 39.46 21.85
CA LEU A 9 10.93 38.17 22.22
C LEU A 9 10.54 37.33 20.99
N GLN A 10 10.12 37.97 19.90
CA GLN A 10 9.73 37.26 18.68
C GLN A 10 10.92 36.59 17.99
N GLU A 11 12.06 37.27 17.93
CA GLU A 11 13.30 36.70 17.38
C GLU A 11 13.78 35.52 18.23
N LYS A 12 13.76 35.65 19.56
CA LYS A 12 14.15 34.55 20.46
C LYS A 12 13.25 33.32 20.31
N VAL A 13 11.93 33.53 20.21
CA VAL A 13 10.95 32.45 19.98
C VAL A 13 11.11 31.85 18.58
N GLN A 14 11.53 32.62 17.59
CA GLN A 14 11.84 32.11 16.26
C GLN A 14 13.10 31.22 16.27
N ILE A 15 14.17 31.67 16.92
CA ILE A 15 15.43 30.92 17.04
C ILE A 15 15.19 29.58 17.75
N LEU A 16 14.48 29.58 18.88
CA LEU A 16 14.16 28.34 19.60
C LEU A 16 13.34 27.37 18.74
N ARG A 17 12.37 27.89 17.97
CA ARG A 17 11.59 27.06 17.03
C ARG A 17 12.45 26.51 15.88
N ASP A 18 13.48 27.22 15.48
CA ASP A 18 14.36 26.80 14.39
C ASP A 18 15.42 25.78 14.89
N GLU A 19 15.93 25.93 16.10
CA GLU A 19 16.75 24.92 16.80
C GLU A 19 15.98 23.60 17.01
N GLU A 20 14.72 23.67 17.46
CA GLU A 20 13.84 22.51 17.60
C GLU A 20 13.64 21.79 16.25
N LYS A 21 13.46 22.54 15.16
CA LYS A 21 13.35 21.97 13.81
C LYS A 21 14.64 21.30 13.35
N GLU A 22 15.80 21.89 13.65
CA GLU A 22 17.09 21.30 13.28
C GLU A 22 17.33 19.98 14.03
N GLU A 23 17.01 19.93 15.32
CA GLU A 23 17.05 18.69 16.10
C GLU A 23 16.10 17.63 15.52
N GLU A 24 14.87 18.01 15.18
CA GLU A 24 13.91 17.12 14.52
C GLU A 24 14.46 16.59 13.19
N GLN A 25 15.05 17.46 12.36
CA GLN A 25 15.67 17.06 11.10
C GLN A 25 16.82 16.07 11.30
N GLN A 26 17.67 16.29 12.31
CA GLN A 26 18.75 15.36 12.66
C GLN A 26 18.22 14.01 13.11
N ARG A 27 17.20 14.00 13.98
CA ARG A 27 16.52 12.76 14.44
C ARG A 27 15.89 12.00 13.27
N VAL A 28 15.20 12.71 12.39
CA VAL A 28 14.59 12.15 11.18
C VAL A 28 15.66 11.56 10.25
N ARG A 29 16.77 12.28 10.04
CA ARG A 29 17.89 11.79 9.23
C ARG A 29 18.51 10.52 9.82
N GLN A 30 18.68 10.47 11.14
CA GLN A 30 19.20 9.27 11.81
C GLN A 30 18.22 8.10 11.72
N PHE A 31 16.92 8.36 11.86
CA PHE A 31 15.88 7.34 11.67
C PHE A 31 15.94 6.74 10.26
N PHE A 32 16.04 7.58 9.22
CA PHE A 32 16.13 7.09 7.84
C PHE A 32 17.41 6.29 7.57
N ARG A 33 18.54 6.66 8.19
CA ARG A 33 19.79 5.86 8.12
C ARG A 33 19.57 4.47 8.71
N ASN A 34 19.10 4.40 9.96
CA ASN A 34 18.85 3.13 10.63
C ASN A 34 17.84 2.27 9.85
N ALA A 35 16.78 2.87 9.31
CA ALA A 35 15.78 2.17 8.52
C ALA A 35 16.37 1.60 7.22
N ASN A 36 17.22 2.36 6.52
CA ASN A 36 17.92 1.88 5.33
C ASN A 36 18.86 0.72 5.67
N ASP A 37 19.59 0.80 6.79
CA ASP A 37 20.45 -0.30 7.26
C ASP A 37 19.62 -1.57 7.54
N CYS A 38 18.44 -1.43 8.15
CA CYS A 38 17.52 -2.55 8.36
C CYS A 38 17.01 -3.15 7.05
N ILE A 39 16.71 -2.33 6.03
CA ILE A 39 16.30 -2.82 4.69
C ILE A 39 17.43 -3.62 4.05
N GLU A 40 18.68 -3.15 4.17
CA GLU A 40 19.84 -3.86 3.62
C GLU A 40 20.09 -5.21 4.32
N GLN A 41 19.94 -5.25 5.64
CA GLN A 41 20.09 -6.48 6.42
C GLN A 41 18.97 -7.50 6.15
N SER A 42 17.73 -7.01 6.00
CA SER A 42 16.53 -7.84 5.85
C SER A 42 16.22 -8.24 4.40
N LYS A 43 17.18 -8.12 3.48
CA LYS A 43 16.97 -8.35 2.04
C LYS A 43 16.43 -9.75 1.70
N ASN A 44 16.66 -10.74 2.56
CA ASN A 44 16.18 -12.12 2.40
C ASN A 44 14.98 -12.46 3.29
N GLU A 45 14.47 -11.50 4.05
CA GLU A 45 13.35 -11.73 4.96
C GLU A 45 12.00 -11.61 4.25
N LYS A 46 11.01 -12.35 4.74
CA LYS A 46 9.67 -12.34 4.15
C LYS A 46 8.96 -11.04 4.48
N HIS A 47 8.52 -10.34 3.44
CA HIS A 47 7.71 -9.14 3.58
C HIS A 47 6.22 -9.43 3.43
N PHE A 48 5.40 -8.53 3.97
CA PHE A 48 3.98 -8.47 3.67
C PHE A 48 3.63 -7.09 3.13
N ALA A 49 2.57 -7.01 2.33
CA ALA A 49 2.10 -5.77 1.76
C ALA A 49 0.58 -5.66 1.87
N VAL A 50 0.09 -4.42 1.90
CA VAL A 50 -1.33 -4.12 1.67
C VAL A 50 -1.45 -3.49 0.29
N ILE A 51 -2.05 -4.23 -0.63
CA ILE A 51 -2.28 -3.79 -2.01
C ILE A 51 -3.73 -3.35 -2.19
N HIS A 52 -3.95 -2.36 -3.05
CA HIS A 52 -5.29 -1.95 -3.46
C HIS A 52 -5.54 -2.35 -4.91
N PHE A 53 -6.47 -3.27 -5.12
CA PHE A 53 -6.77 -3.85 -6.41
C PHE A 53 -8.28 -3.94 -6.62
N TYR A 54 -8.77 -3.45 -7.76
CA TYR A 54 -10.20 -3.43 -8.12
C TYR A 54 -11.15 -2.90 -7.02
N GLY A 55 -10.71 -1.90 -6.24
CA GLY A 55 -11.53 -1.26 -5.20
C GLY A 55 -11.43 -1.93 -3.82
N HIS A 56 -10.77 -3.07 -3.70
CA HIS A 56 -10.55 -3.77 -2.43
C HIS A 56 -9.09 -3.68 -2.00
N GLN A 57 -8.87 -3.78 -0.68
CA GLN A 57 -7.54 -3.87 -0.10
C GLN A 57 -7.26 -5.31 0.32
N TYR A 58 -6.09 -5.83 -0.05
CA TYR A 58 -5.68 -7.19 0.26
C TYR A 58 -4.38 -7.14 1.06
N LEU A 59 -4.37 -7.83 2.20
CA LEU A 59 -3.14 -8.18 2.90
C LEU A 59 -2.54 -9.38 2.17
N VAL A 60 -1.30 -9.23 1.70
CA VAL A 60 -0.62 -10.25 0.90
C VAL A 60 0.77 -10.54 1.44
N LYS A 61 1.15 -11.80 1.39
CA LYS A 61 2.51 -12.31 1.59
C LYS A 61 2.95 -13.08 0.35
N GLU A 62 4.25 -13.26 0.22
CA GLU A 62 4.81 -14.22 -0.72
C GLU A 62 4.27 -15.60 -0.43
N GLY A 63 3.70 -16.27 -1.43
CA GLY A 63 3.08 -17.57 -1.18
C GLY A 63 1.55 -17.56 -1.10
N ASP A 64 0.92 -16.39 -1.03
CA ASP A 64 -0.52 -16.31 -0.86
C ASP A 64 -1.30 -16.46 -2.17
N ILE A 65 -2.58 -16.83 -2.03
CA ILE A 65 -3.58 -16.81 -3.10
C ILE A 65 -4.63 -15.78 -2.74
N ILE A 66 -4.85 -14.82 -3.65
CA ILE A 66 -5.93 -13.83 -3.52
C ILE A 66 -7.00 -14.10 -4.58
N ILE A 67 -8.26 -13.90 -4.20
CA ILE A 67 -9.41 -14.03 -5.10
C ILE A 67 -9.99 -12.64 -5.32
N VAL A 68 -10.19 -12.31 -6.58
CA VAL A 68 -10.73 -11.02 -7.02
C VAL A 68 -12.07 -11.28 -7.72
N ASP A 69 -13.11 -10.60 -7.24
CA ASP A 69 -14.50 -10.75 -7.73
C ASP A 69 -14.78 -10.03 -9.05
N LYS A 70 -13.75 -9.93 -9.91
CA LYS A 70 -13.78 -9.21 -11.18
C LYS A 70 -13.02 -10.00 -12.25
N TYR A 71 -13.42 -9.78 -13.50
CA TYR A 71 -12.67 -10.25 -14.65
C TYR A 71 -11.45 -9.35 -14.88
N VAL A 72 -10.26 -9.97 -14.94
CA VAL A 72 -9.01 -9.27 -15.28
C VAL A 72 -8.59 -9.64 -16.71
N PRO A 73 -8.27 -8.66 -17.58
CA PRO A 73 -7.86 -8.89 -18.96
C PRO A 73 -6.38 -9.32 -19.06
N ALA A 74 -6.00 -10.40 -18.40
CA ALA A 74 -4.66 -11.00 -18.47
C ALA A 74 -4.77 -12.50 -18.74
N GLU A 75 -3.84 -13.11 -19.46
CA GLU A 75 -3.89 -14.56 -19.75
C GLU A 75 -3.62 -15.40 -18.48
N MET A 76 -4.08 -16.65 -18.47
CA MET A 76 -3.72 -17.57 -17.38
C MET A 76 -2.21 -17.82 -17.42
N GLY A 77 -1.54 -17.76 -16.26
CA GLY A 77 -0.09 -17.82 -16.13
C GLY A 77 0.63 -16.49 -16.35
N ALA A 78 -0.06 -15.43 -16.79
CA ALA A 78 0.55 -14.12 -16.94
C ALA A 78 0.98 -13.52 -15.59
N ARG A 79 2.14 -12.86 -15.59
CA ARG A 79 2.67 -12.12 -14.45
C ARG A 79 2.16 -10.68 -14.48
N ILE A 80 1.66 -10.20 -13.35
CA ILE A 80 1.13 -8.84 -13.17
C ILE A 80 1.86 -8.18 -12.01
N LYS A 81 2.35 -6.96 -12.25
CA LYS A 81 2.87 -6.07 -11.21
C LYS A 81 1.72 -5.29 -10.57
N PHE A 82 1.59 -5.37 -9.25
CA PHE A 82 0.61 -4.56 -8.50
C PHE A 82 1.22 -3.20 -8.16
N GLU A 83 0.78 -2.15 -8.85
CA GLU A 83 1.34 -0.80 -8.65
C GLU A 83 0.87 -0.11 -7.38
N LYS A 84 -0.39 -0.35 -6.98
CA LYS A 84 -1.03 0.36 -5.87
C LYS A 84 -0.76 -0.38 -4.57
N CYS A 85 0.38 -0.08 -3.94
CA CYS A 85 0.73 -0.54 -2.60
C CYS A 85 0.53 0.60 -1.59
N LEU A 86 -0.17 0.33 -0.50
CA LEU A 86 -0.44 1.30 0.57
C LEU A 86 0.57 1.16 1.70
N LEU A 87 0.95 -0.08 1.99
CA LEU A 87 1.81 -0.44 3.11
C LEU A 87 2.69 -1.61 2.72
N VAL A 88 3.93 -1.59 3.18
CA VAL A 88 4.84 -2.75 3.16
C VAL A 88 5.46 -2.88 4.54
N GLY A 89 5.51 -4.09 5.05
CA GLY A 89 6.04 -4.37 6.38
C GLY A 89 6.89 -5.62 6.42
N ASN A 90 7.76 -5.60 7.42
CA ASN A 90 8.54 -6.71 7.91
C ASN A 90 8.44 -6.72 9.46
N GLN A 91 9.13 -7.62 10.13
CA GLN A 91 9.13 -7.75 11.60
C GLN A 91 9.63 -6.47 12.29
N ASN A 92 10.66 -5.82 11.72
CA ASN A 92 11.36 -4.70 12.35
C ASN A 92 10.98 -3.33 11.76
N LEU A 93 10.44 -3.30 10.54
CA LEU A 93 10.20 -2.07 9.78
C LEU A 93 8.82 -2.11 9.12
N THR A 94 8.09 -1.00 9.17
CA THR A 94 6.85 -0.83 8.40
C THR A 94 6.87 0.52 7.67
N LEU A 95 6.63 0.47 6.37
CA LEU A 95 6.54 1.62 5.48
C LEU A 95 5.06 1.87 5.16
N ILE A 96 4.58 3.07 5.47
CA ILE A 96 3.18 3.48 5.27
C ILE A 96 3.15 4.63 4.26
N GLY A 97 2.33 4.47 3.22
CA GLY A 97 2.15 5.47 2.18
C GLY A 97 1.26 6.65 2.60
N ARG A 98 1.28 7.71 1.79
CA ARG A 98 0.41 8.89 1.96
C ARG A 98 -0.25 9.27 0.62
N PRO A 99 -1.35 8.61 0.20
CA PRO A 99 -1.90 7.33 0.69
C PRO A 99 -1.22 6.09 0.09
N LEU A 100 -0.50 6.24 -1.02
CA LEU A 100 0.23 5.16 -1.69
C LEU A 100 1.74 5.28 -1.42
N LEU A 101 2.45 4.17 -1.53
CA LEU A 101 3.91 4.12 -1.58
C LEU A 101 4.40 4.40 -3.00
N ASN A 102 5.65 4.86 -3.13
CA ASN A 102 6.27 5.11 -4.42
C ASN A 102 6.41 3.80 -5.23
N ARG A 103 6.09 3.85 -6.53
CA ARG A 103 6.04 2.68 -7.43
C ARG A 103 7.38 1.98 -7.63
N ASP A 104 8.46 2.72 -7.45
CA ASP A 104 9.82 2.23 -7.62
C ASP A 104 10.33 1.58 -6.34
N MET A 105 9.86 2.05 -5.19
CA MET A 105 10.31 1.55 -3.89
C MET A 105 9.84 0.12 -3.62
N VAL A 106 8.64 -0.23 -4.10
CA VAL A 106 8.00 -1.52 -3.80
C VAL A 106 7.67 -2.25 -5.10
N HIS A 107 8.03 -3.52 -5.15
CA HIS A 107 7.65 -4.42 -6.23
C HIS A 107 6.87 -5.61 -5.67
N VAL A 108 5.59 -5.67 -6.02
CA VAL A 108 4.72 -6.81 -5.74
C VAL A 108 4.33 -7.44 -7.08
N GLU A 109 4.67 -8.70 -7.26
CA GLU A 109 4.34 -9.47 -8.46
C GLU A 109 3.42 -10.65 -8.10
N GLY A 110 2.39 -10.87 -8.92
CA GLY A 110 1.58 -12.08 -8.85
C GLY A 110 1.28 -12.67 -10.21
N THR A 111 0.97 -13.96 -10.22
CA THR A 111 0.58 -14.72 -11.41
C THR A 111 -0.91 -15.02 -11.40
N VAL A 112 -1.54 -14.96 -12.57
CA VAL A 112 -2.92 -15.42 -12.73
C VAL A 112 -2.92 -16.95 -12.70
N VAL A 113 -3.56 -17.55 -11.71
CA VAL A 113 -3.65 -19.02 -11.61
C VAL A 113 -4.83 -19.53 -12.42
N GLU A 114 -6.01 -19.02 -12.10
CA GLU A 114 -7.27 -19.53 -12.62
C GLU A 114 -8.26 -18.38 -12.82
N LYS A 115 -9.11 -18.54 -13.84
CA LYS A 115 -10.31 -17.75 -14.03
C LYS A 115 -11.52 -18.66 -13.97
N THR A 116 -12.37 -18.42 -12.99
CA THR A 116 -13.56 -19.24 -12.77
C THR A 116 -14.79 -18.35 -12.61
N MET A 117 -15.97 -18.96 -12.55
CA MET A 117 -17.21 -18.27 -12.22
C MET A 117 -17.60 -18.64 -10.79
N SER A 118 -18.11 -17.67 -10.03
CA SER A 118 -18.62 -17.89 -8.68
C SER A 118 -19.64 -19.03 -8.64
N HIS A 119 -19.94 -19.54 -7.45
CA HIS A 119 -21.14 -20.35 -7.28
C HIS A 119 -22.38 -19.54 -7.71
N THR A 120 -23.45 -20.24 -8.10
CA THR A 120 -24.70 -19.59 -8.50
C THR A 120 -25.30 -18.87 -7.29
N VAL A 121 -25.34 -17.56 -7.36
CA VAL A 121 -26.01 -16.73 -6.36
C VAL A 121 -27.48 -16.58 -6.77
N LEU A 122 -28.35 -17.01 -5.88
CA LEU A 122 -29.80 -16.95 -6.05
C LEU A 122 -30.35 -15.76 -5.28
N ASN A 123 -30.94 -14.82 -6.01
CA ASN A 123 -31.65 -13.67 -5.47
C ASN A 123 -33.13 -13.81 -5.77
N MET A 124 -33.97 -13.82 -4.74
CA MET A 124 -35.42 -13.84 -4.90
C MET A 124 -35.99 -12.47 -4.55
N ILE A 125 -36.66 -11.83 -5.51
CA ILE A 125 -37.43 -10.62 -5.23
C ILE A 125 -38.89 -11.02 -5.10
N PHE A 126 -39.47 -10.69 -3.96
CA PHE A 126 -40.86 -10.97 -3.62
C PHE A 126 -41.59 -9.66 -3.31
N LYS A 127 -42.82 -9.53 -3.83
CA LYS A 127 -43.75 -8.45 -3.47
C LYS A 127 -44.92 -9.03 -2.69
N LYS A 128 -45.50 -8.20 -1.82
CA LYS A 128 -46.59 -8.59 -0.91
C LYS A 128 -47.73 -9.31 -1.65
N ARG A 129 -48.45 -10.16 -0.89
CA ARG A 129 -49.51 -11.07 -1.36
C ARG A 129 -50.51 -10.45 -2.33
N SER A 130 -50.94 -9.22 -2.11
CA SER A 130 -51.90 -8.52 -3.00
C SER A 130 -51.40 -8.41 -4.46
N SER A 131 -50.09 -8.39 -4.68
CA SER A 131 -49.49 -8.37 -6.02
C SER A 131 -49.14 -9.78 -6.55
N GLY A 132 -49.10 -10.82 -5.70
CA GLY A 132 -48.74 -12.19 -6.08
C GLY A 132 -47.36 -12.38 -6.74
N TRP A 133 -46.51 -11.35 -6.75
CA TRP A 133 -45.33 -11.31 -7.60
C TRP A 133 -44.11 -11.87 -6.90
N ARG A 134 -43.45 -12.84 -7.55
CA ARG A 134 -42.21 -13.45 -7.11
C ARG A 134 -41.33 -13.75 -8.32
N LYS A 135 -40.09 -13.29 -8.30
CA LYS A 135 -39.10 -13.58 -9.35
C LYS A 135 -37.80 -14.07 -8.74
N TRP A 136 -37.24 -15.10 -9.35
CA TRP A 136 -35.93 -15.64 -9.02
C TRP A 136 -34.91 -15.14 -10.05
N TYR A 137 -33.77 -14.67 -9.57
CA TYR A 137 -32.63 -14.24 -10.37
C TYR A 137 -31.44 -15.07 -9.97
N PHE A 138 -30.88 -15.78 -10.94
CA PHE A 138 -29.65 -16.54 -10.78
C PHE A 138 -28.55 -15.75 -11.46
N HIS A 139 -27.48 -15.45 -10.75
CA HIS A 139 -26.33 -14.80 -11.33
C HIS A 139 -25.05 -15.44 -10.84
N ARG A 140 -24.03 -15.40 -11.69
CA ARG A 140 -22.67 -15.80 -11.39
C ARG A 140 -21.77 -14.65 -11.80
N PHE A 141 -20.80 -14.33 -10.95
CA PHE A 141 -19.81 -13.29 -11.25
C PHE A 141 -18.45 -13.94 -11.53
N PRO A 142 -17.63 -13.33 -12.40
CA PRO A 142 -16.30 -13.85 -12.69
C PRO A 142 -15.39 -13.69 -11.48
N LEU A 143 -14.63 -14.73 -11.20
CA LEU A 143 -13.58 -14.78 -10.19
C LEU A 143 -12.23 -14.94 -10.89
N THR A 144 -11.25 -14.15 -10.48
CA THR A 144 -9.86 -14.31 -10.91
C THR A 144 -9.01 -14.62 -9.69
N MET A 145 -8.26 -15.72 -9.74
CA MET A 145 -7.34 -16.12 -8.67
C MET A 145 -5.92 -15.71 -9.03
N PHE A 146 -5.27 -15.00 -8.12
CA PHE A 146 -3.86 -14.64 -8.24
C PHE A 146 -3.03 -15.33 -7.17
N ARG A 147 -1.83 -15.75 -7.57
CA ARG A 147 -0.78 -16.28 -6.70
C ARG A 147 0.29 -15.22 -6.55
N ILE A 148 0.57 -14.78 -5.33
CA ILE A 148 1.62 -13.79 -5.08
C ILE A 148 2.97 -14.48 -5.12
N ASN A 149 3.83 -14.02 -6.04
CA ASN A 149 5.16 -14.57 -6.28
C ASN A 149 6.16 -13.96 -5.31
N GLU A 150 6.26 -12.62 -5.32
CA GLU A 150 7.32 -11.87 -4.65
C GLU A 150 6.77 -10.55 -4.11
N VAL A 151 7.25 -10.16 -2.94
CA VAL A 151 7.01 -8.87 -2.30
C VAL A 151 8.38 -8.33 -1.87
N LYS A 152 8.95 -7.39 -2.63
CA LYS A 152 10.28 -6.84 -2.35
C LYS A 152 10.29 -5.31 -2.23
N ILE A 153 11.22 -4.82 -1.42
CA ILE A 153 11.60 -3.39 -1.36
C ILE A 153 12.84 -3.23 -2.25
N CYS A 154 12.75 -2.38 -3.28
CA CYS A 154 13.79 -2.26 -4.33
C CYS A 154 14.77 -1.10 -4.11
N HIS A 155 14.33 -0.01 -3.48
CA HIS A 155 15.11 1.22 -3.34
C HIS A 155 15.20 1.67 -1.88
N LYS A 156 16.27 2.42 -1.59
CA LYS A 156 16.48 3.05 -0.28
C LYS A 156 15.49 4.19 -0.07
N LEU A 157 15.20 4.48 1.19
CA LEU A 157 14.37 5.61 1.58
C LEU A 157 15.10 6.93 1.28
N ASN A 158 14.36 7.93 0.79
CA ASN A 158 14.82 9.27 0.37
C ASN A 158 15.72 9.33 -0.89
N GLU A 159 15.88 8.24 -1.63
CA GLU A 159 16.44 8.30 -2.98
C GLU A 159 15.28 8.44 -3.99
N SER A 160 14.96 9.67 -4.41
CA SER A 160 14.11 9.87 -5.58
C SER A 160 15.00 9.87 -6.82
N GLN A 161 14.90 8.87 -7.67
CA GLN A 161 15.39 9.01 -9.04
C GLN A 161 14.55 10.09 -9.73
N THR A 162 15.23 11.08 -10.31
CA THR A 162 14.64 11.96 -11.31
C THR A 162 14.18 11.06 -12.46
N ILE A 163 12.87 10.96 -12.69
CA ILE A 163 12.37 10.27 -13.87
C ILE A 163 12.88 11.06 -15.08
N ILE A 164 13.82 10.48 -15.82
CA ILE A 164 14.13 10.94 -17.18
C ILE A 164 12.83 10.70 -17.98
N GLN A 165 12.33 11.79 -18.58
CA GLN A 165 11.09 11.83 -19.35
C GLN A 165 11.04 10.80 -20.49
#